data_AF-A0A1I4GW24-F1
#
_entry.id   AF-A0A1I4GW24-F1
#
_cell.length_a   1.000
_cell.length_b   1.000
_cell.length_c   1.000
_cell.angle_alpha   90.00
_cell.angle_beta   90.00
_cell.angle_gamma   90.00
#
_symmetry.space_group_name_H-M   'P 1'
#
loop_
_entity.id
_entity.type
_entity.pdbx_description
1 polymer ?
#
loop_
_entity_poly.entity_id
_entity_poly.type
_entity_poly.pdbx_seq_one_letter_code
_entity_poly.pdbx_strand_id
1 'polypeptide(L)' 'MGNREIDVELLLERIEVMRRELLDKGFRDGLTAPSTLEYSELLDEYIKVYQKLKKDT' A
#
# COMPACT_ATOMS: atom_id res chain seq x y z
N MET A 1 -10.46 -2.78 23.16
CA MET A 1 -10.12 -2.64 21.73
C MET A 1 -9.10 -1.52 21.66
N GLY A 2 -7.83 -1.91 21.56
CA GLY A 2 -6.71 -0.97 21.66
C GLY A 2 -6.50 -0.26 20.34
N ASN A 3 -6.12 1.03 20.37
CA ASN A 3 -5.83 1.85 19.18
C ASN A 3 -5.04 1.14 18.07
N ARG A 4 -4.17 0.18 18.42
CA ARG A 4 -3.33 -0.58 17.48
C ARG A 4 -4.11 -1.43 16.48
N GLU A 5 -5.23 -2.05 16.88
CA GLU A 5 -6.04 -2.87 15.95
C GLU A 5 -6.67 -1.98 14.87
N ILE A 6 -7.17 -0.80 15.28
CA ILE A 6 -7.74 0.22 14.39
C ILE A 6 -6.67 0.75 13.43
N ASP A 7 -5.45 1.01 13.93
CA ASP A 7 -4.33 1.50 13.10
C ASP A 7 -3.92 0.49 12.01
N VAL A 8 -3.99 -0.82 12.30
CA VAL A 8 -3.65 -1.89 11.35
C VAL A 8 -4.73 -2.05 10.27
N GLU A 9 -6.01 -1.95 10.63
CA GLU A 9 -7.13 -2.01 9.67
C GLU A 9 -7.10 -0.82 8.71
N LEU A 10 -6.89 0.40 9.22
CA LEU A 10 -6.78 1.61 8.40
C LEU A 10 -5.60 1.53 7.43
N LEU A 11 -4.47 0.98 7.88
CA LEU A 11 -3.30 0.77 7.02
C LEU A 11 -3.59 -0.24 5.91
N LEU A 12 -4.29 -1.33 6.22
CA LEU A 12 -4.70 -2.31 5.21
C LEU A 12 -5.64 -1.71 4.18
N GLU A 13 -6.64 -0.93 4.61
CA GLU A 13 -7.56 -0.23 3.71
C GLU A 13 -6.79 0.71 2.77
N ARG A 14 -5.81 1.46 3.31
CA ARG A 14 -4.94 2.33 2.52
C ARG A 14 -4.15 1.54 1.47
N ILE A 15 -3.59 0.38 1.82
CA ILE A 15 -2.87 -0.49 0.87
C ILE A 15 -3.78 -0.97 -0.25
N GLU A 16 -5.02 -1.35 0.05
CA GLU A 16 -5.98 -1.81 -0.98
C GLU A 16 -6.42 -0.67 -1.92
N VAL A 17 -6.58 0.55 -1.40
CA VAL A 17 -6.80 1.75 -2.23
C VAL A 17 -5.62 1.97 -3.17
N MET A 18 -4.40 1.98 -2.62
CA MET A 18 -3.19 2.19 -3.41
C MET A 18 -2.98 1.09 -4.46
N ARG A 19 -3.31 -0.18 -4.15
CA ARG A 19 -3.23 -1.26 -5.14
C ARG A 19 -4.12 -0.99 -6.36
N ARG A 20 -5.35 -0.51 -6.14
CA ARG A 20 -6.26 -0.15 -7.24
C ARG A 20 -5.70 1.02 -8.06
N GLU A 21 -5.22 2.07 -7.39
CA GLU A 21 -4.61 3.21 -8.07
C GLU A 21 -3.37 2.85 -8.88
N LEU A 22 -2.56 1.90 -8.41
CA LEU A 22 -1.39 1.40 -9.13
C LEU A 22 -1.80 0.70 -10.43
N LEU A 23 -2.87 -0.10 -10.42
CA LEU A 23 -3.39 -0.72 -11.63
C LEU A 23 -3.91 0.34 -12.60
N ASP A 24 -4.67 1.32 -12.12
CA ASP A 24 -5.18 2.42 -12.95
C ASP A 24 -4.03 3.24 -13.57
N LYS A 25 -2.95 3.49 -12.81
CA LYS A 25 -1.71 4.10 -13.32
C LYS A 25 -1.03 3.21 -14.35
N GLY A 26 -0.89 1.92 -14.09
CA GLY A 26 -0.32 0.96 -15.03
C GLY A 26 -1.08 0.88 -16.35
N PHE A 27 -2.42 0.97 -16.32
CA PHE A 27 -3.26 1.00 -17.51
C PHE A 27 -3.16 2.31 -18.29
N ARG A 28 -3.06 3.45 -17.59
CA ARG A 28 -3.04 4.78 -18.22
C ARG A 28 -1.66 5.19 -18.72
N ASP A 29 -0.64 5.00 -17.89
CA ASP A 29 0.72 5.52 -18.11
C ASP A 29 1.67 4.40 -18.58
N GLY A 30 1.33 3.14 -18.30
CA GLY A 30 2.18 1.96 -18.51
C GLY A 30 2.84 1.49 -17.21
N LEU A 31 3.01 0.17 -17.08
CA LEU A 31 3.62 -0.45 -15.88
C LEU A 31 5.09 -0.08 -15.67
N THR A 32 5.79 0.32 -16.73
CA THR A 32 7.20 0.73 -16.70
C THR A 32 7.37 2.25 -16.69
N ALA A 33 6.28 3.03 -16.63
CA ALA A 33 6.38 4.48 -16.53
C ALA A 33 7.01 4.85 -15.19
N PRO A 34 7.89 5.88 -15.13
CA PRO A 34 8.48 6.34 -13.87
C PRO A 34 7.44 6.62 -12.78
N SER A 35 6.30 7.23 -13.16
CA SER A 35 5.19 7.51 -12.25
C SER A 35 4.55 6.25 -11.65
N THR A 36 4.48 5.16 -12.42
CA THR A 36 3.95 3.87 -11.96
C THR A 36 4.95 3.15 -11.07
N LEU A 37 6.24 3.22 -11.41
CA LEU A 37 7.31 2.63 -10.63
C LEU A 37 7.45 3.32 -9.26
N GLU A 38 7.54 4.64 -9.22
CA GLU A 38 7.59 5.42 -7.97
C GLU A 38 6.38 5.12 -7.07
N TYR A 39 5.19 4.99 -7.67
CA TYR A 39 3.98 4.66 -6.93
C TYR A 39 4.02 3.21 -6.39
N SER A 40 4.58 2.28 -7.15
CA SER A 40 4.76 0.89 -6.70
C SER A 40 5.75 0.79 -5.53
N GLU A 41 6.84 1.56 -5.56
CA GLU A 41 7.81 1.62 -4.47
C GLU A 41 7.17 2.16 -3.19
N LEU A 42 6.35 3.21 -3.30
CA LEU A 42 5.59 3.74 -2.17
C LEU A 42 4.63 2.68 -1.61
N LEU A 43 3.89 1.97 -2.46
CA LEU A 43 3.00 0.89 -2.02
C LEU A 43 3.74 -0.21 -1.26
N ASP A 44 4.93 -0.59 -1.73
CA ASP A 44 5.79 -1.56 -1.06
C ASP A 44 6.19 -1.12 0.36
N GLU A 45 6.48 0.17 0.58
CA GLU A 45 6.78 0.68 1.92
C GLU A 45 5.59 0.57 2.88
N TYR A 46 4.37 0.87 2.42
CA TYR A 46 3.17 0.68 3.23
C TYR A 46 2.95 -0.80 3.58
N ILE A 47 3.16 -1.70 2.62
CA ILE A 47 3.09 -3.16 2.84
C ILE A 47 4.12 -3.61 3.88
N LYS A 48 5.36 -3.13 3.81
CA LYS A 48 6.40 -3.45 4.80
C LYS A 48 6.02 -3.00 6.20
N VAL A 49 5.45 -1.79 6.35
CA VAL A 49 4.96 -1.30 7.65
C VAL A 49 3.85 -2.22 8.17
N TYR A 50 2.87 -2.57 7.35
CA TYR A 50 1.78 -3.47 7.73
C TYR A 50 2.27 -4.84 8.16
N GLN A 51 3.21 -5.42 7.40
CA GLN A 51 3.82 -6.71 7.73
C GLN A 51 4.59 -6.69 9.05
N LYS A 52 5.27 -5.58 9.39
CA LYS A 52 5.94 -5.41 10.69
C LYS A 52 4.91 -5.37 11.82
N LEU A 53 3.89 -4.52 11.72
CA LEU A 53 2.84 -4.42 12.74
C LEU A 53 2.12 -5.75 12.98
N LYS A 54 1.87 -6.52 11.92
CA LYS A 54 1.23 -7.84 12.03
C LYS A 54 2.13 -8.92 12.65
N LYS A 55 3.46 -8.80 12.53
CA LYS A 55 4.41 -9.72 13.18
C LYS A 55 4.60 -9.43 14.67
N ASP A 56 4.39 -8.18 15.07
CA ASP A 56 4.56 -7.70 16.45
C ASP A 56 3.28 -7.83 17.30
N THR A 57 2.18 -8.34 16.71
CA THR A 57 0.88 -8.57 17.36
C THR A 57 0.63 -10.07 17.53
#